data_AF-A0A9K3GEK0-F1
#
_entry.id   AF-A0A9K3GEK0-F1
#
_cell.length_a   1.000
_cell.length_b   1.000
_cell.length_c   1.000
_cell.angle_alpha   90.00
_cell.angle_beta   90.00
_cell.angle_gamma   90.00
#
_symmetry.space_group_name_H-M   'P 1'
#
loop_
_entity.id
_entity.type
_entity.pdbx_description
1 polymer ?
#
loop_
_entity_poly.entity_id
_entity_poly.type
_entity_poly.pdbx_seq_one_letter_code
_entity_poly.pdbx_strand_id
1 'polypeptide(L)'
;LDTFGGRVHDGVSLSNGRATACAEVTNDGVFRAALGARRISLSPSLPGTVSFSVRIDASGGVVRVGVAKPNVDLEDGWRTKQAWGFFGFNGKIYFAGKRRDYGPMYKGGDVITVTLDRETRSMRYTLNGKDLGVAFSKLPMTVVPFIEFGNRADTVSFIEQGEVEVAEEEDEA
;
A
#
# COMPACT_ATOMS: atom_id res chain seq x y z
N LEU A 1 -13.11 -7.76 4.32
CA LEU A 1 -12.72 -6.85 3.21
C LEU A 1 -11.84 -5.69 3.67
N ASP A 2 -10.69 -5.54 3.02
CA ASP A 2 -9.92 -4.29 3.08
C ASP A 2 -10.68 -3.20 2.30
N THR A 3 -10.86 -2.03 2.93
CA THR A 3 -11.58 -0.88 2.38
C THR A 3 -10.85 0.40 2.74
N PHE A 4 -11.13 1.47 2.02
CA PHE A 4 -10.72 2.82 2.39
C PHE A 4 -11.54 3.33 3.59
N GLY A 5 -10.84 4.02 4.49
CA GLY A 5 -11.42 4.65 5.67
C GLY A 5 -11.98 6.04 5.39
N GLY A 6 -12.45 6.72 6.44
CA GLY A 6 -12.99 8.08 6.32
C GLY A 6 -11.92 9.18 6.16
N ARG A 7 -10.62 8.86 6.23
CA ARG A 7 -9.53 9.83 6.03
C ARG A 7 -8.99 9.72 4.61
N VAL A 8 -9.56 10.52 3.73
CA VAL A 8 -9.10 10.71 2.34
C VAL A 8 -8.93 12.21 2.09
N HIS A 9 -8.02 12.59 1.19
CA HIS A 9 -7.93 13.96 0.71
C HIS A 9 -9.23 14.37 0.01
N ASP A 10 -9.56 15.65 0.09
CA ASP A 10 -10.58 16.25 -0.76
C ASP A 10 -10.28 15.92 -2.22
N GLY A 11 -11.33 15.70 -3.02
CA GLY A 11 -11.21 15.27 -4.41
C GLY A 11 -10.72 13.84 -4.64
N VAL A 12 -10.73 12.98 -3.61
CA VAL A 12 -10.76 11.53 -3.77
C VAL A 12 -12.19 11.03 -3.54
N SER A 13 -12.77 10.34 -4.52
CA SER A 13 -14.06 9.68 -4.38
C SER A 13 -13.87 8.22 -3.96
N LEU A 14 -14.82 7.69 -3.17
CA LEU A 14 -14.85 6.28 -2.76
C LEU A 14 -16.10 5.61 -3.33
N SER A 15 -15.93 4.44 -3.93
CA SER A 15 -17.01 3.65 -4.54
C SER A 15 -16.89 2.17 -4.17
N ASN A 16 -17.84 1.33 -4.64
CA ASN A 16 -17.85 -0.12 -4.40
C ASN A 16 -17.74 -0.49 -2.91
N GLY A 17 -18.60 0.09 -2.07
CA GLY A 17 -18.52 -0.14 -0.61
C GLY A 17 -17.21 0.37 0.02
N ARG A 18 -16.57 1.38 -0.60
CA ARG A 18 -15.24 1.93 -0.25
C ARG A 18 -14.06 1.01 -0.56
N ALA A 19 -14.24 -0.01 -1.40
CA ALA A 19 -13.11 -0.82 -1.88
C ALA A 19 -12.29 -0.08 -2.96
N THR A 20 -12.90 0.87 -3.67
CA THR A 20 -12.28 1.62 -4.77
C THR A 20 -12.13 3.09 -4.40
N ALA A 21 -10.97 3.66 -4.74
CA ALA A 21 -10.68 5.10 -4.63
C ALA A 21 -10.24 5.66 -5.97
N CYS A 22 -10.78 6.83 -6.33
CA CYS A 22 -10.50 7.54 -7.58
C CYS A 22 -10.15 9.00 -7.30
N ALA A 23 -9.08 9.51 -7.91
CA ALA A 23 -8.74 10.93 -7.87
C ALA A 23 -9.56 11.74 -8.90
N GLU A 24 -10.41 12.65 -8.44
CA GLU A 24 -11.39 13.36 -9.28
C GLU A 24 -10.89 14.69 -9.87
N VAL A 25 -9.84 15.29 -9.31
CA VAL A 25 -9.46 16.70 -9.59
C VAL A 25 -8.19 16.83 -10.46
N THR A 26 -8.14 17.87 -11.31
CA THR A 26 -7.06 18.21 -12.24
C THR A 26 -6.07 19.27 -11.70
N ASN A 27 -4.80 19.14 -12.07
CA ASN A 27 -3.85 20.24 -12.39
C ASN A 27 -3.55 21.33 -11.33
N ASP A 28 -3.70 21.05 -10.04
CA ASP A 28 -3.18 21.90 -8.96
C ASP A 28 -1.73 21.53 -8.55
N GLY A 29 -1.18 20.45 -9.11
CA GLY A 29 0.14 19.93 -8.75
C GLY A 29 0.17 19.22 -7.39
N VAL A 30 -1.00 18.94 -6.80
CA VAL A 30 -1.12 18.34 -5.47
C VAL A 30 -1.42 16.85 -5.59
N PHE A 31 -0.60 16.04 -4.94
CA PHE A 31 -0.88 14.62 -4.80
C PHE A 31 -2.05 14.40 -3.82
N ARG A 32 -2.92 13.43 -4.12
CA ARG A 32 -4.08 13.12 -3.29
C ARG A 32 -3.91 11.78 -2.62
N ALA A 33 -4.21 11.69 -1.33
CA ALA A 33 -3.99 10.45 -0.60
C ALA A 33 -5.28 9.86 -0.01
N ALA A 34 -5.30 8.54 0.14
CA ALA A 34 -6.37 7.79 0.77
C ALA A 34 -5.80 6.75 1.75
N LEU A 35 -6.35 6.70 2.96
CA LEU A 35 -5.98 5.71 3.98
C LEU A 35 -6.94 4.51 3.95
N GLY A 36 -6.38 3.32 4.15
CA GLY A 36 -7.17 2.14 4.47
C GLY A 36 -7.85 2.27 5.84
N ALA A 37 -9.04 1.70 5.99
CA ALA A 37 -9.78 1.66 7.25
C ALA A 37 -9.11 0.77 8.30
N ARG A 38 -8.43 -0.29 7.84
CA ARG A 38 -7.82 -1.31 8.69
C ARG A 38 -6.51 -0.83 9.29
N ARG A 39 -6.46 -0.78 10.63
CA ARG A 39 -5.20 -0.69 11.37
C ARG A 39 -4.56 -2.07 11.46
N ILE A 40 -3.31 -2.15 11.04
CA ILE A 40 -2.53 -3.38 11.04
C ILE A 40 -1.52 -3.32 12.18
N SER A 41 -1.65 -4.24 13.14
CA SER A 41 -0.70 -4.41 14.24
C SER A 41 0.49 -5.25 13.79
N LEU A 42 1.69 -4.73 14.01
CA LEU A 42 2.98 -5.43 13.83
C LEU A 42 3.58 -5.82 15.19
N SER A 43 2.72 -6.17 16.14
CA SER A 43 3.17 -6.71 17.42
C SER A 43 3.76 -8.10 17.23
N PRO A 44 4.96 -8.39 17.75
CA PRO A 44 5.51 -9.75 17.74
C PRO A 44 4.66 -10.77 18.51
N SER A 45 3.76 -10.31 19.38
CA SER A 45 2.79 -11.18 20.08
C SER A 45 1.70 -11.77 19.16
N LEU A 46 1.61 -11.29 17.92
CA LEU A 46 0.73 -11.82 16.88
C LEU A 46 1.63 -12.31 15.74
N PRO A 47 2.28 -13.48 15.84
CA PRO A 47 3.29 -13.90 14.86
C PRO A 47 2.73 -14.06 13.44
N GLY A 48 3.64 -14.25 12.48
CA GLY A 48 3.30 -14.43 11.08
C GLY A 48 3.18 -13.14 10.26
N THR A 49 2.60 -13.28 9.07
CA THR A 49 2.50 -12.20 8.09
C THR A 49 1.06 -11.71 7.93
N VAL A 50 0.93 -10.48 7.45
CA VAL A 50 -0.35 -9.89 7.09
C VAL A 50 -0.19 -9.11 5.80
N SER A 51 -1.14 -9.25 4.90
CA SER A 51 -1.10 -8.62 3.58
C SER A 51 -2.38 -7.88 3.24
N PHE A 52 -2.25 -6.97 2.28
CA PHE A 52 -3.34 -6.41 1.50
C PHE A 52 -2.87 -6.26 0.05
N SER A 53 -3.81 -6.39 -0.89
CA SER A 53 -3.53 -6.25 -2.32
C SER A 53 -4.31 -5.08 -2.90
N VAL A 54 -3.67 -4.35 -3.81
CA VAL A 54 -4.25 -3.21 -4.51
C VAL A 54 -4.09 -3.42 -6.00
N ARG A 55 -5.20 -3.40 -6.74
CA ARG A 55 -5.19 -3.31 -8.20
C ARG A 55 -5.09 -1.86 -8.61
N ILE A 56 -4.18 -1.56 -9.54
CA ILE A 56 -4.14 -0.27 -10.23
C ILE A 56 -5.16 -0.34 -11.36
N ASP A 57 -6.36 0.18 -11.16
CA ASP A 57 -7.45 0.08 -12.14
C ASP A 57 -7.16 0.96 -13.36
N ALA A 58 -6.74 2.20 -13.12
CA ALA A 58 -6.35 3.16 -14.13
C ALA A 58 -5.22 4.02 -13.58
N SER A 59 -4.11 4.13 -14.31
CA SER A 59 -3.05 5.10 -14.00
C SER A 59 -2.06 5.23 -15.14
N GLY A 60 -1.51 6.43 -15.31
CA GLY A 60 -0.31 6.71 -16.11
C GLY A 60 1.00 6.32 -15.41
N GLY A 61 0.94 5.57 -14.30
CA GLY A 61 2.10 5.06 -13.56
C GLY A 61 2.52 5.90 -12.36
N VAL A 62 1.76 6.93 -11.95
CA VAL A 62 2.17 7.83 -10.85
C VAL A 62 1.59 7.46 -9.49
N VAL A 63 0.72 6.44 -9.44
CA VAL A 63 0.19 5.91 -8.18
C VAL A 63 1.33 5.40 -7.29
N ARG A 64 1.19 5.63 -5.99
CA ARG A 64 2.14 5.22 -4.95
C ARG A 64 1.39 4.34 -3.96
N VAL A 65 1.97 3.19 -3.64
CA VAL A 65 1.36 2.20 -2.75
C VAL A 65 2.28 1.97 -1.56
N GLY A 66 1.74 1.94 -0.36
CA GLY A 66 2.50 1.60 0.83
C GLY A 66 1.69 1.67 2.11
N VAL A 67 2.37 1.99 3.20
CA VAL A 67 1.76 2.11 4.52
C VAL A 67 2.17 3.39 5.22
N ALA A 68 1.33 3.85 6.15
CA ALA A 68 1.61 5.02 6.96
C ALA A 68 1.23 4.80 8.42
N LYS A 69 1.69 5.71 9.30
CA LYS A 69 1.16 5.82 10.66
C LYS A 69 -0.33 6.22 10.61
N PRO A 70 -1.18 5.77 11.55
CA PRO A 70 -2.60 6.09 11.53
C PRO A 70 -2.94 7.59 11.52
N ASN A 71 -2.06 8.41 12.09
CA ASN A 71 -2.18 9.87 12.19
C ASN A 71 -1.28 10.61 11.19
N VAL A 72 -0.91 9.97 10.08
CA VAL A 72 -0.11 10.62 9.03
C VAL A 72 -0.80 11.89 8.52
N ASP A 73 0.02 12.90 8.23
CA ASP A 73 -0.39 14.03 7.42
C ASP A 73 -0.50 13.58 5.96
N LEU A 74 -1.66 13.81 5.36
CA LEU A 74 -1.96 13.33 4.03
C LEU A 74 -1.23 14.15 2.94
N GLU A 75 -0.76 15.36 3.22
CA GLU A 75 -0.04 16.20 2.24
C GLU A 75 1.45 15.83 2.10
N ASP A 76 2.09 15.44 3.20
CA ASP A 76 3.56 15.27 3.26
C ASP A 76 4.00 13.88 3.74
N GLY A 77 3.10 12.90 3.77
CA GLY A 77 3.31 11.59 4.38
C GLY A 77 4.62 10.89 4.01
N TRP A 78 4.98 10.87 2.71
CA TRP A 78 6.22 10.24 2.22
C TRP A 78 7.49 11.09 2.42
N ARG A 79 7.34 12.41 2.57
CA ARG A 79 8.43 13.35 2.85
C ARG A 79 8.83 13.33 4.31
N THR A 80 7.94 12.86 5.19
CA THR A 80 8.16 12.74 6.63
C THR A 80 8.45 11.30 7.07
N LYS A 81 8.74 11.11 8.37
CA LYS A 81 8.91 9.78 9.00
C LYS A 81 7.58 9.14 9.36
N GLN A 82 6.56 9.30 8.50
CA GLN A 82 5.21 8.80 8.76
C GLN A 82 4.72 7.81 7.72
N ALA A 83 5.30 7.73 6.52
CA ALA A 83 4.90 6.77 5.50
C ALA A 83 6.08 6.11 4.76
N TRP A 84 5.86 4.88 4.27
CA TRP A 84 6.81 4.02 3.57
C TRP A 84 6.19 3.49 2.28
N GLY A 85 6.69 3.90 1.12
CA GLY A 85 5.95 3.71 -0.15
C GLY A 85 6.80 3.22 -1.29
N PHE A 86 6.17 2.52 -2.23
CA PHE A 86 6.71 2.08 -3.50
C PHE A 86 6.06 2.90 -4.62
N PHE A 87 6.86 3.60 -5.44
CA PHE A 87 6.38 4.59 -6.39
C PHE A 87 6.35 4.00 -7.81
N GLY A 88 5.19 4.01 -8.46
CA GLY A 88 4.99 3.35 -9.75
C GLY A 88 5.86 3.88 -10.88
N PHE A 89 6.08 5.19 -10.92
CA PHE A 89 6.65 5.84 -12.11
C PHE A 89 8.16 5.61 -12.26
N ASN A 90 8.82 5.13 -11.20
CA ASN A 90 10.26 4.91 -11.23
C ASN A 90 10.71 3.60 -10.55
N GLY A 91 9.77 2.82 -9.99
CA GLY A 91 10.09 1.56 -9.35
C GLY A 91 10.98 1.71 -8.09
N LYS A 92 11.01 2.89 -7.47
CA LYS A 92 11.80 3.14 -6.26
C LYS A 92 10.91 3.14 -5.02
N ILE A 93 11.54 2.87 -3.89
CA ILE A 93 10.90 2.98 -2.57
C ILE A 93 11.33 4.27 -1.87
N TYR A 94 10.42 4.85 -1.09
CA TYR A 94 10.57 6.14 -0.43
C TYR A 94 10.24 6.08 1.05
N PHE A 95 11.08 6.73 1.86
CA PHE A 95 10.84 6.96 3.28
C PHE A 95 11.55 8.25 3.72
N ALA A 96 10.84 9.15 4.38
CA ALA A 96 11.38 10.41 4.91
C ALA A 96 12.15 11.22 3.84
N GLY A 97 11.57 11.33 2.64
CA GLY A 97 12.15 12.06 1.51
C GLY A 97 13.35 11.39 0.83
N LYS A 98 13.82 10.23 1.33
CA LYS A 98 14.92 9.47 0.72
C LYS A 98 14.38 8.39 -0.20
N ARG A 99 15.09 8.12 -1.30
CA ARG A 99 14.73 7.09 -2.29
C ARG A 99 15.80 6.00 -2.39
N ARG A 100 15.39 4.77 -2.68
CA ARG A 100 16.27 3.64 -2.98
C ARG A 100 15.74 2.85 -4.18
N ASP A 101 16.64 2.31 -4.98
CA ASP A 101 16.28 1.34 -6.02
C ASP A 101 15.67 0.09 -5.38
N TYR A 102 14.68 -0.49 -6.06
CA TYR A 102 13.92 -1.60 -5.50
C TYR A 102 13.34 -2.53 -6.55
N GLY A 103 12.45 -2.03 -7.41
CA GLY A 103 11.69 -2.87 -8.33
C GLY A 103 11.45 -2.21 -9.67
N PRO A 104 10.71 -2.89 -10.57
CA PRO A 104 10.28 -2.30 -11.82
C PRO A 104 9.19 -1.24 -11.61
N MET A 105 8.92 -0.45 -12.66
CA MET A 105 7.74 0.40 -12.71
C MET A 105 6.46 -0.44 -12.82
N TYR A 106 5.32 0.13 -12.42
CA TYR A 106 4.00 -0.49 -12.54
C TYR A 106 2.95 0.50 -13.06
N LYS A 107 1.86 -0.01 -13.64
CA LYS A 107 0.86 0.75 -14.40
C LYS A 107 -0.55 0.20 -14.21
N GLY A 108 -1.54 0.80 -14.87
CA GLY A 108 -2.90 0.26 -14.94
C GLY A 108 -2.93 -1.22 -15.37
N GLY A 109 -3.71 -2.02 -14.66
CA GLY A 109 -3.82 -3.48 -14.79
C GLY A 109 -2.94 -4.26 -13.78
N ASP A 110 -1.90 -3.64 -13.23
CA ASP A 110 -1.00 -4.32 -12.29
C ASP A 110 -1.63 -4.47 -10.89
N VAL A 111 -1.22 -5.51 -10.18
CA VAL A 111 -1.56 -5.77 -8.78
C VAL A 111 -0.30 -5.66 -7.93
N ILE A 112 -0.37 -4.79 -6.92
CA ILE A 112 0.65 -4.65 -5.89
C ILE A 112 0.12 -5.29 -4.61
N THR A 113 0.83 -6.29 -4.09
CA THR A 113 0.56 -6.82 -2.75
C THR A 113 1.61 -6.31 -1.79
N VAL A 114 1.16 -5.79 -0.64
CA VAL A 114 2.02 -5.40 0.46
C VAL A 114 1.96 -6.49 1.51
N THR A 115 3.10 -7.10 1.82
CA THR A 115 3.21 -8.12 2.87
C THR A 115 4.04 -7.57 4.00
N LEU A 116 3.46 -7.60 5.21
CA LEU A 116 4.07 -7.15 6.45
C LEU A 116 4.38 -8.36 7.33
N ASP A 117 5.64 -8.47 7.72
CA ASP A 117 6.11 -9.48 8.66
C ASP A 117 6.09 -8.89 10.07
N ARG A 118 5.34 -9.49 10.98
CA ARG A 118 5.10 -8.94 12.33
C ARG A 118 6.26 -9.16 13.30
N GLU A 119 7.08 -10.18 13.05
CA GLU A 119 8.23 -10.52 13.89
C GLU A 119 9.40 -9.59 13.61
N THR A 120 9.74 -9.44 12.33
CA THR A 120 10.83 -8.59 11.86
C THR A 120 10.41 -7.13 11.68
N ARG A 121 9.10 -6.84 11.72
CA ARG A 121 8.49 -5.54 11.38
C ARG A 121 9.01 -5.03 10.03
N SER A 122 9.06 -5.93 9.07
CA SER A 122 9.53 -5.66 7.71
C SER A 122 8.36 -5.65 6.72
N MET A 123 8.58 -5.00 5.58
CA MET A 123 7.62 -4.92 4.49
C MET A 123 8.30 -5.31 3.18
N ARG A 124 7.61 -6.14 2.40
CA ARG A 124 7.95 -6.45 1.02
C ARG A 124 6.74 -6.24 0.12
N TYR A 125 7.02 -6.10 -1.17
CA TYR A 125 6.01 -5.99 -2.20
C TYR A 125 6.09 -7.20 -3.13
N THR A 126 4.94 -7.66 -3.62
CA THR A 126 4.88 -8.43 -4.85
C THR A 126 4.21 -7.59 -5.94
N LEU A 127 4.70 -7.72 -7.17
CA LEU A 127 4.07 -7.16 -8.36
C LEU A 127 3.58 -8.31 -9.23
N ASN A 128 2.27 -8.41 -9.43
CA ASN A 128 1.63 -9.50 -10.18
C ASN A 128 2.10 -10.89 -9.70
N GLY A 129 2.18 -11.07 -8.38
CA GLY A 129 2.63 -12.31 -7.74
C GLY A 129 4.15 -12.49 -7.65
N LYS A 130 4.96 -11.69 -8.35
CA LYS A 130 6.42 -11.78 -8.26
C LYS A 130 6.95 -11.02 -7.04
N ASP A 131 7.60 -11.71 -6.11
CA ASP A 131 8.26 -11.10 -4.95
C ASP A 131 9.43 -10.21 -5.37
N LEU A 132 9.47 -8.99 -4.82
CA LEU A 132 10.50 -7.97 -5.06
C LEU A 132 11.51 -7.86 -3.90
N GLY A 133 11.37 -8.69 -2.86
CA GLY A 133 12.23 -8.70 -1.69
C GLY A 133 11.88 -7.62 -0.66
N VAL A 134 12.65 -7.54 0.43
CA VAL A 134 12.37 -6.62 1.54
C VAL A 134 12.61 -5.16 1.14
N ALA A 135 11.54 -4.36 1.13
CA ALA A 135 11.59 -2.93 0.88
C ALA A 135 12.04 -2.17 2.14
N PHE A 136 11.37 -2.43 3.28
CA PHE A 136 11.61 -1.70 4.51
C PHE A 136 11.70 -2.63 5.71
N SER A 137 12.39 -2.17 6.74
CA SER A 137 12.48 -2.83 8.05
C SER A 137 12.27 -1.81 9.16
N LYS A 138 12.06 -2.30 10.39
CA LYS A 138 11.86 -1.48 11.59
C LYS A 138 10.63 -0.56 11.49
N LEU A 139 9.54 -1.07 10.92
CA LEU A 139 8.26 -0.38 10.87
C LEU A 139 7.70 -0.15 12.30
N PRO A 140 6.84 0.86 12.49
CA PRO A 140 6.15 1.07 13.77
C PRO A 140 5.19 -0.09 14.06
N MET A 141 4.79 -0.22 15.33
CA MET A 141 3.89 -1.29 15.79
C MET A 141 2.48 -1.24 15.17
N THR A 142 2.09 -0.10 14.59
CA THR A 142 0.81 0.04 13.93
C THR A 142 0.95 0.87 12.68
N VAL A 143 0.42 0.34 11.59
CA VAL A 143 0.33 1.02 10.30
C VAL A 143 -1.06 0.88 9.71
N VAL A 144 -1.34 1.66 8.68
CA VAL A 144 -2.54 1.59 7.85
C VAL A 144 -2.11 1.61 6.38
N PRO A 145 -2.86 0.97 5.46
CA PRO A 145 -2.65 1.15 4.02
C PRO A 145 -2.69 2.64 3.67
N PHE A 146 -1.79 3.07 2.78
CA PHE A 146 -1.69 4.45 2.36
C PHE A 146 -1.41 4.50 0.85
N ILE A 147 -2.35 5.06 0.11
CA ILE A 147 -2.29 5.18 -1.34
C ILE A 147 -2.26 6.66 -1.69
N GLU A 148 -1.44 7.02 -2.67
CA GLU A 148 -1.38 8.38 -3.18
C GLU A 148 -1.46 8.40 -4.71
N PHE A 149 -2.24 9.35 -5.22
CA PHE A 149 -2.58 9.55 -6.62
C PHE A 149 -1.93 10.83 -7.12
N GLY A 150 -1.35 10.78 -8.32
CA GLY A 150 -0.67 11.94 -8.92
C GLY A 150 -1.44 12.56 -10.07
N ASN A 151 -2.32 11.80 -10.71
CA ASN A 151 -3.09 12.23 -11.85
C ASN A 151 -4.59 12.09 -11.60
N ARG A 152 -5.38 12.90 -12.29
CA ARG A 152 -6.83 12.71 -12.39
C ARG A 152 -7.14 11.34 -12.98
N ALA A 153 -8.21 10.73 -12.48
CA ALA A 153 -8.69 9.41 -12.83
C ALA A 153 -7.71 8.26 -12.51
N ASP A 154 -6.59 8.55 -11.81
CA ASP A 154 -5.86 7.48 -11.14
C ASP A 154 -6.85 6.79 -10.19
N THR A 155 -7.03 5.49 -10.39
CA THR A 155 -8.03 4.68 -9.71
C THR A 155 -7.37 3.41 -9.21
N VAL A 156 -7.65 3.05 -7.96
CA VAL A 156 -7.24 1.76 -7.40
C VAL A 156 -8.38 1.08 -6.65
N SER A 157 -8.29 -0.23 -6.55
CA SER A 157 -9.21 -1.06 -5.78
C SER A 157 -8.44 -2.00 -4.86
N PHE A 158 -8.87 -2.11 -3.60
CA PHE A 158 -8.45 -3.24 -2.76
C PHE A 158 -9.01 -4.54 -3.35
N ILE A 159 -8.16 -5.57 -3.38
CA ILE A 159 -8.57 -6.92 -3.78
C ILE A 159 -8.72 -7.76 -2.52
N GLU A 160 -9.84 -8.47 -2.42
CA GLU A 160 -10.03 -9.47 -1.37
C GLU A 160 -9.08 -10.64 -1.60
N GLN A 161 -8.25 -10.94 -0.61
CA GLN A 161 -7.50 -12.19 -0.60
C GLN A 161 -8.46 -13.28 -0.11
N GLY A 162 -8.75 -14.27 -0.96
CA GLY A 162 -9.38 -15.50 -0.48
C GLY A 162 -8.49 -16.13 0.59
N GLU A 163 -9.10 -16.67 1.65
CA GLU A 163 -8.37 -17.40 2.69
C GLU A 163 -7.58 -18.53 2.04
N VAL A 164 -6.25 -18.44 2.07
CA VAL A 164 -5.40 -19.60 1.78
C VAL A 164 -5.24 -20.31 3.12
N GLU A 165 -6.06 -21.34 3.34
CA GLU A 165 -5.76 -22.35 4.36
C GLU A 165 -4.42 -22.99 3.98
N VAL A 166 -3.42 -22.78 4.82
CA VAL A 166 -2.16 -23.50 4.72
C VAL A 166 -2.47 -24.92 5.16
N ALA A 167 -2.52 -25.86 4.21
CA ALA A 167 -2.53 -27.27 4.56
C ALA A 167 -1.21 -27.55 5.29
N GLU A 168 -1.30 -28.01 6.54
CA GLU A 168 -0.16 -28.56 7.25
C GLU A 168 0.32 -29.77 6.44
N GLU A 169 1.52 -29.69 5.86
CA GLU A 169 2.21 -30.87 5.34
C GLU A 169 2.53 -31.76 6.55
N GLU A 170 1.81 -32.88 6.66
CA GLU A 170 2.16 -33.96 7.56
C GLU A 170 3.51 -34.54 7.12
N ASP A 171 4.55 -34.35 7.96
CA ASP A 171 5.82 -35.06 7.85
C ASP A 171 5.55 -36.57 7.97
N GLU A 172 5.70 -37.31 6.87
CA GLU A 172 5.74 -38.78 6.88
C GLU A 172 7.07 -39.25 7.51
N ALA A 173 6.92 -40.05 8.57
CA ALA A 173 7.98 -40.65 9.39
C ALA A 173 8.73 -41.80 8.70
#